data_AF-A0A9X8YPR9-F1
#
_entry.id   AF-A0A9X8YPR9-F1
#
_cell.length_a   1.000
_cell.length_b   1.000
_cell.length_c   1.000
_cell.angle_alpha   90.00
_cell.angle_beta   90.00
_cell.angle_gamma   90.00
#
_symmetry.space_group_name_H-M   'P 1'
#
loop_
_entity.id
_entity.type
_entity.pdbx_description
1 polymer ?
#
loop_
_entity_poly.entity_id
_entity_poly.type
_entity_poly.pdbx_seq_one_letter_code
_entity_poly.pdbx_strand_id
1 'polypeptide(L)'
;RYKQDVALFAEMGFKCFRTSIAWTRIFPNGDEATPNEAGLQFYDDLFDELLKYGIQPVITLSHFEMPYHLVKAYGGWKNRRVVEFFVRFSEVVMRRYREKVKYWMTFNEINNQSNYRYPLFGYCCSG
;
A
#
# COMPACT_ATOMS: atom_id res chain seq x y z
N ARG A 1 -5.15 8.71 -16.63
CA ARG A 1 -4.35 9.74 -15.91
C ARG A 1 -3.00 9.16 -15.49
N TYR A 2 -2.93 8.10 -14.67
CA TYR A 2 -1.65 7.51 -14.25
C TYR A 2 -0.67 7.15 -15.40
N LYS A 3 -1.15 6.70 -16.56
CA LYS A 3 -0.26 6.41 -17.71
C LYS A 3 0.52 7.63 -18.23
N GLN A 4 -0.10 8.80 -18.18
CA GLN A 4 0.57 10.06 -18.57
C GLN A 4 1.61 10.44 -17.52
N ASP A 5 1.27 10.28 -16.23
CA ASP A 5 2.19 10.54 -15.12
C ASP A 5 3.41 9.60 -15.18
N VAL A 6 3.20 8.31 -15.49
CA VAL A 6 4.27 7.33 -15.69
C VAL A 6 5.18 7.71 -16.86
N ALA A 7 4.62 8.19 -17.96
CA ALA A 7 5.43 8.67 -19.09
C ALA A 7 6.31 9.87 -18.70
N LEU A 8 5.78 10.80 -17.89
CA LEU A 8 6.56 11.93 -17.36
C LEU A 8 7.65 11.46 -16.39
N PHE A 9 7.38 10.45 -15.55
CA PHE A 9 8.41 9.86 -14.68
C PHE A 9 9.54 9.23 -15.49
N ALA A 10 9.22 8.58 -16.61
CA ALA A 10 10.19 8.02 -17.53
C ALA A 10 11.04 9.12 -18.19
N GLU A 11 10.41 10.22 -18.62
CA GLU A 11 11.10 11.39 -19.19
C GLU A 11 12.09 12.02 -18.20
N MET A 12 11.72 12.10 -16.92
CA MET A 12 12.61 12.56 -15.84
C MET A 12 13.72 11.56 -15.47
N GLY A 13 13.75 10.38 -16.10
CA GLY A 13 14.79 9.37 -15.91
C GLY A 13 14.63 8.52 -14.65
N PHE A 14 13.43 8.44 -14.08
CA PHE A 14 13.19 7.65 -12.86
C PHE A 14 13.51 6.17 -13.11
N LYS A 15 14.20 5.55 -12.16
CA LYS A 15 14.52 4.10 -12.18
C LYS A 15 13.64 3.29 -11.24
N CYS A 16 13.05 3.95 -10.25
CA CYS A 16 12.10 3.36 -9.33
C CYS A 16 11.00 4.36 -9.00
N PHE A 17 9.84 3.83 -8.64
CA PHE A 17 8.71 4.63 -8.19
C PHE A 17 8.12 4.00 -6.94
N ARG A 18 8.12 4.75 -5.83
CA ARG A 18 7.54 4.32 -4.56
C ARG A 18 6.07 4.71 -4.50
N THR A 19 5.22 3.74 -4.19
CA THR A 19 3.80 3.97 -3.96
C THR A 19 3.25 2.96 -2.94
N SER A 20 1.98 3.09 -2.56
CA SER A 20 1.29 2.12 -1.70
C SER A 20 0.13 1.44 -2.42
N ILE A 21 -0.20 0.24 -1.94
CA ILE A 21 -1.44 -0.44 -2.32
C ILE A 21 -2.49 -0.12 -1.28
N ALA A 22 -3.56 0.54 -1.71
CA ALA A 22 -4.66 0.90 -0.83
C ALA A 22 -5.38 -0.37 -0.35
N TRP A 23 -5.30 -0.62 0.96
CA TRP A 23 -5.94 -1.78 1.58
C TRP A 23 -7.44 -1.79 1.26
N THR A 24 -8.12 -0.65 1.37
CA THR A 24 -9.55 -0.49 1.03
C THR A 24 -9.90 -0.78 -0.43
N ARG A 25 -8.94 -0.71 -1.36
CA ARG A 25 -9.19 -1.06 -2.75
C ARG A 25 -9.24 -2.58 -2.95
N ILE A 26 -8.44 -3.31 -2.18
CA ILE A 26 -8.34 -4.78 -2.25
C ILE A 26 -9.36 -5.44 -1.30
N PHE A 27 -9.55 -4.91 -0.10
CA PHE A 27 -10.52 -5.34 0.90
C PHE A 27 -11.28 -4.10 1.41
N PRO A 28 -12.44 -3.76 0.81
CA PRO A 28 -13.19 -2.55 1.13
C PRO A 28 -13.49 -2.35 2.62
N ASN A 29 -13.90 -3.40 3.30
CA ASN A 29 -14.15 -3.42 4.74
C ASN A 29 -12.92 -3.91 5.51
N GLY A 30 -12.05 -4.68 4.87
CA GLY A 30 -10.79 -5.18 5.46
C GLY A 30 -10.92 -6.57 6.07
N ASP A 31 -12.12 -7.04 6.35
CA ASP A 31 -12.43 -8.34 6.96
C ASP A 31 -12.94 -9.40 5.96
N GLU A 32 -13.11 -9.03 4.69
CA GLU A 32 -13.59 -9.95 3.67
C GLU A 32 -12.65 -11.15 3.48
N ALA A 33 -13.21 -12.32 3.17
CA ALA A 33 -12.44 -13.54 2.93
C ALA A 33 -11.70 -13.50 1.58
N THR A 34 -12.26 -12.79 0.59
CA THR A 34 -11.75 -12.74 -0.78
C THR A 34 -11.48 -11.30 -1.20
N PRO A 35 -10.41 -11.05 -1.96
CA PRO A 35 -10.08 -9.71 -2.44
C PRO A 35 -11.02 -9.26 -3.56
N ASN A 36 -11.08 -7.95 -3.75
CA ASN A 36 -11.71 -7.30 -4.89
C ASN A 36 -10.80 -7.39 -6.14
N GLU A 37 -11.18 -8.22 -7.12
CA GLU A 37 -10.38 -8.43 -8.34
C GLU A 37 -10.22 -7.15 -9.16
N ALA A 38 -11.23 -6.28 -9.23
CA ALA A 38 -11.09 -5.01 -9.94
C ALA A 38 -10.03 -4.10 -9.28
N GLY A 39 -9.89 -4.20 -7.96
CA GLY A 39 -8.84 -3.54 -7.21
C GLY A 39 -7.45 -4.09 -7.53
N LEU A 40 -7.33 -5.41 -7.67
CA LEU A 40 -6.08 -6.07 -8.04
C LEU A 40 -5.67 -5.72 -9.49
N GLN A 41 -6.62 -5.81 -10.43
CA GLN A 41 -6.37 -5.53 -11.84
C GLN A 41 -5.85 -4.10 -12.06
N PHE A 42 -6.36 -3.12 -11.29
CA PHE A 42 -5.85 -1.76 -11.37
C PHE A 42 -4.34 -1.67 -11.07
N TYR A 43 -3.85 -2.39 -10.06
CA TYR A 43 -2.42 -2.40 -9.73
C TYR A 43 -1.61 -3.24 -10.72
N ASP A 44 -2.19 -4.30 -11.28
CA ASP A 44 -1.57 -5.01 -12.41
C ASP A 44 -1.29 -4.05 -13.56
N ASP A 45 -2.30 -3.29 -13.99
CA ASP A 45 -2.18 -2.35 -15.11
C ASP A 45 -1.20 -1.19 -14.80
N LEU A 46 -1.15 -0.75 -13.53
CA LEU A 46 -0.20 0.27 -13.10
C LEU A 46 1.24 -0.25 -13.12
N PHE A 47 1.48 -1.44 -12.56
CA PHE A 47 2.82 -2.03 -12.51
C PHE A 47 3.31 -2.42 -13.91
N ASP A 48 2.43 -2.90 -14.78
CA ASP A 48 2.78 -3.20 -16.17
C ASP A 48 3.15 -1.93 -16.93
N GLU A 49 2.44 -0.82 -16.71
CA GLU A 49 2.82 0.45 -17.32
C GLU A 49 4.16 0.96 -16.78
N LEU A 50 4.44 0.87 -15.47
CA LEU A 50 5.74 1.25 -14.89
C LEU A 50 6.89 0.41 -15.48
N LEU A 51 6.71 -0.92 -15.53
CA LEU A 51 7.71 -1.85 -16.02
C LEU A 51 7.98 -1.68 -17.52
N LYS A 52 6.96 -1.32 -18.31
CA LYS A 52 7.12 -0.97 -19.74
C LYS A 52 8.12 0.17 -19.96
N TYR A 53 8.20 1.13 -19.03
CA TYR A 53 9.19 2.21 -19.06
C TYR A 53 10.48 1.91 -18.27
N GLY A 54 10.65 0.67 -17.79
CA GLY A 54 11.81 0.27 -17.00
C GLY A 54 11.85 0.88 -15.59
N ILE A 55 10.71 1.34 -15.07
CA ILE A 55 10.59 1.91 -13.73
C ILE A 55 10.22 0.79 -12.76
N GLN A 56 11.09 0.50 -11.79
CA GLN A 56 10.82 -0.55 -10.80
C GLN A 56 9.84 -0.06 -9.72
N PRO A 57 8.69 -0.71 -9.53
CA PRO A 57 7.80 -0.39 -8.40
C PRO A 57 8.44 -0.75 -7.06
N VAL A 58 8.32 0.16 -6.08
CA VAL A 58 8.68 -0.03 -4.67
C VAL A 58 7.41 0.12 -3.85
N ILE A 59 6.92 -0.97 -3.24
CA ILE A 59 5.55 -1.00 -2.70
C ILE A 59 5.54 -0.95 -1.19
N THR A 60 4.79 0.01 -0.64
CA THR A 60 4.44 0.07 0.78
C THR A 60 3.07 -0.57 1.02
N LEU A 61 2.96 -1.51 1.95
CA LEU A 61 1.72 -2.23 2.22
C LEU A 61 0.72 -1.42 3.06
N SER A 62 1.21 -0.70 4.08
CA SER A 62 0.37 0.17 4.91
C SER A 62 0.92 1.59 4.95
N HIS A 63 0.23 2.52 4.30
CA HIS A 63 0.53 3.95 4.34
C HIS A 63 -0.66 4.76 4.88
N PHE A 64 -0.96 4.57 6.17
CA PHE A 64 -2.00 5.33 6.89
C PHE A 64 -3.43 5.17 6.34
N GLU A 65 -3.68 4.09 5.61
CA GLU A 65 -4.89 3.86 4.81
C GLU A 65 -5.72 2.65 5.29
N MET A 66 -5.77 2.42 6.61
CA MET A 66 -6.58 1.35 7.20
C MET A 66 -8.06 1.52 6.82
N PRO A 67 -8.77 0.44 6.44
CA PRO A 67 -10.21 0.48 6.24
C PRO A 67 -10.96 1.00 7.47
N TYR A 68 -11.84 1.98 7.25
CA TYR A 68 -12.60 2.62 8.33
C TYR A 68 -13.47 1.63 9.12
N HIS A 69 -13.97 0.60 8.44
CA HIS A 69 -14.72 -0.49 9.06
C HIS A 69 -13.90 -1.19 10.15
N LEU A 70 -12.61 -1.47 9.92
CA LEU A 70 -11.74 -2.09 10.92
C LEU A 70 -11.57 -1.22 12.18
N VAL A 71 -11.57 0.10 12.01
CA VAL A 71 -11.55 1.04 13.15
C VAL A 71 -12.85 0.95 13.94
N LYS A 72 -14.01 0.96 13.26
CA LYS A 72 -15.33 0.97 13.90
C LYS A 72 -15.70 -0.37 14.55
N ALA A 73 -15.49 -1.47 13.85
CA ALA A 73 -15.91 -2.80 14.30
C ALA A 73 -14.88 -3.47 15.22
N TYR A 74 -13.58 -3.18 15.05
CA TYR A 74 -12.51 -3.87 15.77
C TYR A 74 -11.64 -2.96 16.63
N GLY A 75 -11.78 -1.63 16.56
CA GLY A 75 -10.92 -0.70 17.30
C GLY A 75 -9.52 -0.53 16.70
N GLY A 76 -9.35 -0.87 15.42
CA GLY A 76 -8.09 -0.76 14.68
C GLY A 76 -6.97 -1.64 15.24
N TRP A 77 -5.73 -1.15 15.20
CA TRP A 77 -4.53 -1.92 15.59
C TRP A 77 -4.50 -2.41 17.05
N LYS A 78 -5.40 -1.93 17.91
CA LYS A 78 -5.53 -2.43 19.29
C LYS A 78 -6.06 -3.86 19.37
N ASN A 79 -6.72 -4.33 18.30
CA ASN A 79 -7.28 -5.67 18.24
C ASN A 79 -6.42 -6.59 17.39
N ARG A 80 -5.98 -7.72 17.96
CA ARG A 80 -5.10 -8.68 17.29
C ARG A 80 -5.70 -9.26 16.00
N ARG A 81 -7.02 -9.32 15.86
CA ARG A 81 -7.67 -9.77 14.61
C ARG A 81 -7.33 -8.86 13.43
N VAL A 82 -7.08 -7.57 13.66
CA VAL A 82 -6.67 -6.64 12.59
C VAL A 82 -5.29 -7.00 12.03
N VAL A 83 -4.42 -7.62 12.83
CA VAL A 83 -3.15 -8.15 12.34
C VAL A 83 -3.39 -9.30 11.37
N GLU A 84 -4.33 -10.20 11.65
CA GLU A 84 -4.69 -11.31 10.75
C GLU A 84 -5.24 -10.79 9.42
N PHE A 85 -6.08 -9.76 9.45
CA PHE A 85 -6.60 -9.11 8.25
C PHE A 85 -5.48 -8.46 7.42
N PHE A 86 -4.54 -7.79 8.09
CA PHE A 86 -3.39 -7.19 7.42
C PHE A 86 -2.47 -8.24 6.78
N VAL A 87 -2.26 -9.37 7.46
CA VAL A 87 -1.49 -10.51 6.91
C VAL A 87 -2.19 -11.06 5.67
N ARG A 88 -3.51 -11.31 5.72
CA ARG A 88 -4.29 -11.77 4.55
C ARG A 88 -4.13 -10.81 3.37
N PHE A 89 -4.29 -9.51 3.61
CA PHE A 89 -4.09 -8.49 2.59
C PHE A 89 -2.68 -8.55 1.99
N SER A 90 -1.66 -8.60 2.85
CA SER A 90 -0.24 -8.65 2.46
C SER A 90 0.07 -9.90 1.63
N GLU A 91 -0.41 -11.06 2.06
CA GLU A 91 -0.21 -12.33 1.35
C GLU A 91 -0.83 -12.29 -0.05
N VAL A 92 -2.06 -11.78 -0.18
CA VAL A 92 -2.74 -11.67 -1.47
C VAL A 92 -1.96 -10.79 -2.44
N VAL A 93 -1.56 -9.58 -2.03
CA VAL A 93 -0.88 -8.64 -2.93
C VAL A 93 0.56 -9.09 -3.23
N MET A 94 1.30 -9.59 -2.24
CA MET A 94 2.64 -10.10 -2.46
C MET A 94 2.63 -11.33 -3.38
N ARG A 95 1.65 -12.23 -3.22
CA ARG A 95 1.52 -13.40 -4.10
C ARG A 95 1.12 -13.01 -5.53
N ARG A 96 0.21 -12.05 -5.70
CA ARG A 96 -0.24 -11.56 -7.02
C ARG A 96 0.90 -10.87 -7.77
N TYR A 97 1.64 -9.99 -7.10
CA TYR A 97 2.63 -9.11 -7.75
C TYR A 97 4.08 -9.55 -7.60
N ARG A 98 4.36 -10.77 -7.11
CA ARG A 98 5.72 -11.27 -6.85
C ARG A 98 6.69 -11.14 -8.03
N GLU A 99 6.20 -11.30 -9.26
CA GLU A 99 7.04 -11.21 -10.47
C GLU A 99 7.24 -9.77 -10.93
N LYS A 100 6.38 -8.85 -10.51
CA LYS A 100 6.37 -7.43 -10.92
C LYS A 100 7.11 -6.54 -9.90
N VAL A 101 7.06 -6.89 -8.62
CA VAL A 101 7.55 -6.05 -7.51
C VAL A 101 8.66 -6.76 -6.75
N LYS A 102 9.85 -6.15 -6.75
CA LYS A 102 11.04 -6.66 -6.04
C LYS A 102 11.18 -6.09 -4.63
N TYR A 103 10.78 -4.83 -4.41
CA TYR A 103 11.02 -4.10 -3.17
C TYR A 103 9.70 -3.84 -2.43
N TRP A 104 9.66 -4.28 -1.18
CA TRP A 104 8.48 -4.19 -0.32
C TRP A 104 8.81 -3.50 0.99
N MET A 105 7.88 -2.67 1.47
CA MET A 105 7.90 -2.04 2.78
C MET A 105 6.60 -2.40 3.50
N THR A 106 6.69 -2.87 4.74
CA THR A 106 5.50 -3.30 5.50
C THR A 106 4.67 -2.11 5.96
N PHE A 107 5.30 -1.18 6.68
CA PHE A 107 4.66 0.02 7.19
C PHE A 107 5.46 1.25 6.81
N ASN A 108 4.77 2.31 6.41
CA ASN A 108 5.34 3.65 6.51
C ASN A 108 5.26 4.08 7.98
N GLU A 109 6.41 4.33 8.61
CA GLU A 109 6.52 5.05 9.89
C GLU A 109 5.52 4.61 10.97
N ILE A 110 5.58 3.34 11.40
CA ILE A 110 4.64 2.80 12.41
C ILE A 110 4.66 3.57 13.74
N ASN A 111 5.80 4.18 14.08
CA ASN A 111 6.00 5.04 15.24
C ASN A 111 5.21 6.36 15.17
N ASN A 112 4.95 6.88 13.97
CA ASN A 112 4.08 8.04 13.76
C ASN A 112 2.66 7.76 14.30
N GLN A 113 2.18 6.53 14.05
CA GLN A 113 0.85 6.09 14.45
C GLN A 113 0.72 5.75 15.94
N SER A 114 1.84 5.64 16.67
CA SER A 114 1.83 5.32 18.10
C SER A 114 2.19 6.50 19.00
N ASN A 115 2.99 7.46 18.52
CA ASN A 115 3.52 8.54 19.36
C ASN A 115 3.03 9.94 18.97
N TYR A 116 1.75 10.21 19.24
CA TYR A 116 1.13 11.53 19.06
C TYR A 116 1.39 12.51 20.21
N ARG A 117 2.09 12.08 21.27
CA ARG A 117 2.30 12.88 22.50
C ARG A 117 3.52 13.80 22.42
N TYR A 118 4.46 13.51 21.52
CA TYR A 118 5.69 14.28 21.40
C TYR A 118 5.61 15.22 20.18
N PRO A 119 5.62 16.56 20.36
CA PRO A 119 5.32 17.52 19.28
C PRO A 119 6.23 17.40 18.04
N LEU A 120 7.47 16.93 18.24
CA LEU A 120 8.45 16.78 17.17
C LEU A 120 8.11 15.66 16.16
N PHE A 121 7.34 14.64 16.58
CA PHE A 121 7.08 13.46 15.74
C PHE A 121 6.25 13.78 14.50
N GLY A 122 5.32 14.75 14.57
CA GLY A 122 4.59 15.21 13.39
C GLY A 122 5.48 15.85 12.31
N TYR A 123 6.71 16.25 12.65
CA TYR A 123 7.69 16.85 11.73
C TYR A 123 8.83 15.90 11.34
N CYS A 124 9.08 14.86 12.13
CA CYS A 124 10.12 13.85 11.85
C CYS A 124 9.57 12.58 11.18
N CYS A 125 8.25 12.44 11.11
CA CYS A 125 7.53 11.35 10.48
C CYS A 125 6.59 11.93 9.40
N SER A 126 7.20 12.54 8.39
CA SER A 126 6.51 13.20 7.28
C SER A 126 7.15 12.83 5.95
N GLY A 127 7.42 11.53 5.76
CA GLY A 127 7.86 10.96 4.48
C GLY A 127 6.75 10.82 3.45
#